data_AF-A0A5A7MKP6-F1
#
_entry.id   AF-A0A5A7MKP6-F1
#
_cell.length_a   1.000
_cell.length_b   1.000
_cell.length_c   1.000
_cell.angle_alpha   90.00
_cell.angle_beta   90.00
_cell.angle_gamma   90.00
#
_symmetry.space_group_name_H-M   'P 1'
#
loop_
_entity.id
_entity.type
_entity.pdbx_description
1 polymer ?
#
loop_
_entity_poly.entity_id
_entity_poly.type
_entity_poly.pdbx_seq_one_letter_code
_entity_poly.pdbx_strand_id
1 'polypeptide(L)' 'MWMRRALDVYSKAVWLNPIPSQHWSYSQSISMLRDLMDDRMFPLTLDGIDRAIRALV' A
#
# COMPACT_ATOMS: atom_id res chain seq x y z
N MET A 1 13.85 6.21 -9.07
CA MET A 1 13.95 6.29 -7.59
C MET A 1 13.25 7.55 -7.07
N TRP A 2 11.94 7.69 -7.25
CA TRP A 2 11.18 8.85 -6.77
C TRP A 2 10.24 8.46 -5.63
N MET A 3 9.64 7.28 -5.73
CA MET A 3 8.68 6.78 -4.74
C MET A 3 9.34 6.49 -3.38
N ARG A 4 10.58 5.96 -3.35
CA ARG A 4 11.37 5.87 -2.10
C ARG A 4 11.57 7.23 -1.44
N ARG A 5 12.00 8.23 -2.22
CA ARG A 5 12.21 9.60 -1.71
C ARG A 5 10.92 10.21 -1.16
N ALA A 6 9.77 9.95 -1.81
CA ALA A 6 8.48 10.39 -1.31
C ALA A 6 8.13 9.72 0.03
N LEU A 7 8.36 8.41 0.17
CA LEU A 7 8.12 7.67 1.41
C LEU A 7 9.10 8.05 2.53
N ASP A 8 10.31 8.48 2.19
CA ASP A 8 11.28 9.02 3.15
C ASP A 8 10.82 10.37 3.72
N VAL A 9 10.16 11.21 2.92
CA VAL A 9 9.60 12.50 3.35
C VAL A 9 8.28 12.31 4.10
N TYR A 10 7.42 11.43 3.59
CA TYR A 10 6.11 11.12 4.16
C TYR A 10 6.16 9.76 4.86
N SER A 11 6.67 9.75 6.09
CA SER A 11 6.77 8.54 6.90
C SER A 11 5.41 7.85 7.13
N LYS A 12 4.33 8.64 7.17
CA LYS A 12 2.93 8.20 7.30
C LYS A 12 2.27 8.14 5.92
N ALA A 13 2.51 7.04 5.20
CA ALA A 13 1.91 6.79 3.89
C ALA A 13 1.40 5.35 3.80
N VAL A 14 0.26 5.18 3.13
CA VAL A 14 -0.39 3.90 2.86
C VAL A 14 -0.86 3.89 1.40
N TRP A 15 -0.93 2.71 0.80
CA TRP A 15 -1.40 2.56 -0.57
C TRP A 15 -2.75 1.86 -0.59
N LEU A 16 -3.75 2.49 -1.22
CA LEU A 16 -5.06 1.88 -1.46
C LEU A 16 -5.08 1.26 -2.85
N ASN A 17 -5.27 -0.06 -2.92
CA ASN A 17 -5.31 -0.78 -4.19
C ASN A 17 -6.77 -1.06 -4.61
N PRO A 18 -7.21 -0.63 -5.80
CA PRO A 18 -8.52 -0.98 -6.33
C PRO A 18 -8.66 -2.48 -6.66
N ILE A 19 -7.54 -3.19 -6.80
CA ILE A 19 -7.52 -4.62 -7.06
C ILE A 19 -7.74 -5.38 -5.74
N PRO A 20 -8.65 -6.38 -5.69
CA PRO A 20 -8.84 -7.22 -4.51
C PRO A 20 -7.54 -7.92 -4.10
N SER A 21 -7.30 -8.06 -2.79
CA SER A 21 -6.04 -8.57 -2.24
C SER A 21 -5.65 -9.97 -2.74
N GLN A 22 -6.64 -10.82 -3.00
CA GLN A 22 -6.47 -12.15 -3.59
C GLN A 22 -5.76 -12.14 -4.96
N HIS A 23 -5.78 -11.02 -5.68
CA HIS A 23 -5.16 -10.88 -7.00
C HIS A 23 -3.79 -10.19 -6.97
N TRP A 24 -3.32 -9.76 -5.80
CA TRP A 24 -2.06 -9.02 -5.70
C TRP A 24 -0.84 -9.84 -6.12
N SER A 25 -0.87 -11.15 -5.91
CA SER A 25 0.21 -12.09 -6.31
C SER A 25 0.28 -12.34 -7.81
N TYR A 26 -0.75 -11.98 -8.59
CA TYR A 26 -0.76 -12.20 -10.04
C TYR A 26 0.06 -11.15 -10.80
N SER A 27 0.37 -10.01 -10.18
CA SER A 27 1.13 -8.94 -10.80
C SER A 27 2.46 -8.73 -10.09
N GLN A 28 3.56 -8.89 -10.84
CA GLN A 28 4.90 -8.60 -10.31
C GLN A 28 5.04 -7.16 -9.86
N SER A 29 4.43 -6.20 -10.57
CA SER A 29 4.52 -4.79 -10.20
C SER A 29 3.84 -4.50 -8.86
N ILE A 30 2.76 -5.22 -8.52
CA ILE A 30 2.09 -5.11 -7.22
C ILE A 30 3.00 -5.66 -6.11
N SER A 31 3.74 -6.73 -6.37
CA SER A 31 4.71 -7.29 -5.41
C SER A 31 5.86 -6.30 -5.16
N MET A 32 6.40 -5.68 -6.21
CA MET A 32 7.43 -4.64 -6.06
C MET A 32 6.90 -3.40 -5.29
N LEU A 33 5.65 -3.02 -5.51
CA LEU A 33 4.99 -1.93 -4.78
C LEU A 33 4.79 -2.28 -3.31
N ARG A 34 4.44 -3.53 -2.99
CA ARG A 34 4.32 -4.03 -1.62
C ARG A 34 5.62 -3.90 -0.86
N ASP A 35 6.71 -4.37 -1.44
CA ASP A 35 8.03 -4.28 -0.83
C ASP A 35 8.43 -2.81 -0.61
N LEU A 36 8.06 -1.93 -1.54
CA LEU A 36 8.33 -0.52 -1.42
C LEU A 36 7.50 0.17 -0.33
N MET A 37 6.24 -0.23 -0.18
CA MET A 37 5.31 0.30 0.80
C MET A 37 5.51 -0.31 2.19
N ASP A 38 6.43 -1.26 2.35
CA ASP A 38 6.68 -1.99 3.59
C ASP A 38 5.40 -2.68 4.10
N ASP A 39 4.73 -3.42 3.21
CA ASP A 39 3.45 -4.10 3.46
C ASP A 39 2.25 -3.19 3.85
N ARG A 40 2.40 -1.86 3.77
CA ARG A 40 1.33 -0.87 4.03
C ARG A 40 0.41 -0.67 2.82
N MET A 41 -0.06 -1.77 2.25
CA MET A 41 -1.03 -1.79 1.15
C MET A 41 -2.38 -2.35 1.64
N PHE A 42 -3.47 -1.66 1.32
CA PHE A 42 -4.82 -2.04 1.75
C PHE A 42 -5.78 -2.09 0.54
N PRO A 43 -6.76 -3.01 0.53
CA PRO A 43 -7.75 -3.08 -0.54
C PRO A 43 -8.72 -1.89 -0.44
N LEU A 44 -9.24 -1.44 -1.58
CA LEU A 44 -10.24 -0.37 -1.64
C LEU A 44 -11.63 -0.87 -1.21
N THR A 45 -11.77 -1.12 0.09
CA THR A 45 -13.00 -1.56 0.77
C THR A 45 -13.17 -0.75 2.05
N LEU A 46 -14.38 -0.71 2.63
CA LEU A 46 -14.61 0.00 3.90
C LEU A 46 -13.66 -0.48 5.01
N ASP A 47 -13.51 -1.80 5.16
CA ASP A 47 -12.57 -2.42 6.09
C ASP A 47 -11.11 -2.06 5.76
N GLY A 48 -10.73 -2.09 4.48
CA GLY A 48 -9.38 -1.71 4.05
C GLY A 48 -9.06 -0.25 4.33
N ILE A 49 -10.03 0.65 4.18
CA ILE A 49 -9.89 2.07 4.52
C ILE A 49 -9.72 2.26 6.03
N ASP A 50 -10.52 1.58 6.86
CA ASP A 50 -10.37 1.63 8.33
C ASP A 50 -8.97 1.16 8.76
N ARG A 51 -8.52 0.03 8.22
CA ARG A 51 -7.15 -0.48 8.46
C ARG A 51 -6.06 0.46 7.98
N ALA A 52 -6.24 1.09 6.81
CA ALA A 52 -5.29 2.05 6.28
C ALA A 52 -5.16 3.29 7.18
N ILE A 53 -6.28 3.80 7.69
CA ILE A 53 -6.27 4.93 8.63
C ILE A 53 -5.57 4.55 9.93
N ARG A 54 -5.86 3.36 10.49
CA ARG A 54 -5.18 2.87 11.71
C ARG A 54 -3.66 2.75 11.54
N ALA A 55 -3.19 2.37 10.36
CA ALA A 55 -1.75 2.27 10.09
C ALA A 55 -1.04 3.64 9.99
N LEU A 56 -1.79 4.75 9.91
CA LEU A 56 -1.26 6.12 9.85
C LEU A 56 -1.25 6.83 11.21
N VAL A 57 -1.89 6.27 12.23
CA VAL A 57 -1.95 6.86 13.58
C VAL A 57 -0.67 6.52 14.32
#